data_AF-A0A497FFJ4-F1
#
_entry.id   AF-A0A497FFJ4-F1
#
_cell.length_a   1.000
_cell.length_b   1.000
_cell.length_c   1.000
_cell.angle_alpha   90.00
_cell.angle_beta   90.00
_cell.angle_gamma   90.00
#
_symmetry.space_group_name_H-M   'P 1'
#
loop_
_entity.id
_entity.type
_entity.pdbx_description
1 polymer ?
#
loop_
_entity_poly.entity_id
_entity_poly.type
_entity_poly.pdbx_seq_one_letter_code
_entity_poly.pdbx_strand_id
1 'polypeptide(L)' 'MSKFTKLDVVIVIILIALGLIPWPFTKSPYPLIGGWLPLPLLYYWVLEAMYFTYICILVYKWLKR' A
#
# COMPACT_ATOMS: atom_id res chain seq x y z
N MET A 1 3.39 19.14 -18.85
CA MET A 1 2.50 19.15 -17.66
C MET A 1 2.00 17.76 -17.34
N SER A 2 2.52 17.17 -16.26
CA SER A 2 1.99 16.03 -15.48
C SER A 2 0.49 15.75 -15.64
N LYS A 3 -0.02 14.99 -16.61
CA LYS A 3 -1.42 14.54 -16.59
C LYS A 3 -1.46 13.31 -15.67
N PHE A 4 -1.35 13.56 -14.38
CA PHE A 4 -1.88 12.64 -13.38
C PHE A 4 -3.34 12.40 -13.75
N THR A 5 -3.68 11.15 -14.00
CA THR A 5 -5.05 10.80 -14.33
C THR A 5 -5.88 10.78 -13.05
N LYS A 6 -7.19 10.97 -13.17
CA LYS A 6 -8.10 10.80 -12.03
C LYS A 6 -7.95 9.40 -11.40
N LEU A 7 -7.62 8.40 -12.22
CA LEU A 7 -7.34 7.03 -11.78
C LEU A 7 -6.10 6.96 -10.88
N ASP A 8 -5.04 7.70 -11.18
CA ASP A 8 -3.83 7.67 -10.36
C ASP A 8 -4.07 8.22 -8.95
N VAL A 9 -4.87 9.28 -8.86
CA VAL A 9 -5.29 9.87 -7.59
C VAL A 9 -6.17 8.89 -6.81
N VAL A 10 -7.12 8.23 -7.47
CA VAL A 10 -7.99 7.23 -6.84
C VAL A 10 -7.20 6.06 -6.26
N ILE A 11 -6.20 5.54 -6.99
CA ILE A 11 -5.38 4.42 -6.51
C ILE A 11 -4.58 4.81 -5.27
N VAL A 12 -3.97 6.00 -5.25
CA VAL A 12 -3.25 6.49 -4.06
C VAL A 12 -4.19 6.66 -2.87
N ILE A 13 -5.37 7.24 -3.08
CA ILE A 13 -6.37 7.41 -2.01
C ILE A 13 -6.80 6.05 -1.43
N ILE A 14 -7.04 5.04 -2.27
CA ILE A 14 -7.42 3.69 -1.82
C ILE A 14 -6.30 3.06 -0.99
N LEU A 15 -5.05 3.14 -1.44
CA LEU A 15 -3.91 2.58 -0.71
C LEU A 15 -3.74 3.23 0.67
N ILE A 16 -3.89 4.55 0.74
CA ILE A 16 -3.84 5.29 2.02
C ILE A 16 -5.01 4.89 2.92
N ALA A 17 -6.23 4.82 2.37
CA ALA A 17 -7.42 4.45 3.13
C ALA A 17 -7.30 3.03 3.70
N LEU A 18 -6.80 2.07 2.91
CA LEU A 18 -6.57 0.70 3.36
C LEU A 18 -5.63 0.62 4.57
N GLY A 19 -4.56 1.43 4.59
CA GLY A 19 -3.63 1.49 5.73
C GLY A 19 -4.22 2.11 7.00
N LEU A 20 -5.25 2.96 6.88
CA LEU A 20 -5.91 3.65 7.99
C LEU A 20 -7.06 2.85 8.61
N ILE A 21 -7.61 1.86 7.89
CA ILE A 21 -8.74 1.08 8.39
C ILE A 21 -8.26 0.15 9.52
N PRO A 22 -8.86 0.25 10.73
CA PRO A 22 -8.50 -0.60 11.86
C PRO A 22 -9.18 -1.97 11.75
N TRP A 23 -8.73 -2.77 10.79
CA TRP A 23 -9.29 -4.09 10.53
C TRP A 23 -9.30 -4.99 11.79
N PRO A 24 -10.28 -5.89 11.95
CA PRO A 24 -10.33 -6.77 13.11
C PRO A 24 -9.05 -7.58 13.33
N PHE A 25 -8.38 -7.97 12.25
CA PHE A 25 -7.12 -8.73 12.31
C PHE A 25 -5.90 -7.87 12.65
N THR A 26 -5.94 -6.53 12.54
CA THR A 26 -4.84 -5.65 12.95
C THR A 26 -4.86 -5.36 14.45
N LYS A 27 -5.99 -5.61 15.12
CA LYS A 27 -6.17 -5.39 16.56
C LYS A 27 -5.54 -6.47 17.45
N SER A 28 -5.29 -7.65 16.89
CA SER A 28 -4.66 -8.76 17.61
C SER A 28 -3.54 -9.33 16.75
N PRO A 29 -2.28 -9.34 17.22
CA PRO A 29 -1.17 -9.93 16.49
C PRO A 29 -1.32 -11.45 16.50
N TYR A 30 -2.05 -11.98 15.52
CA TYR A 30 -2.04 -13.41 15.25
C TYR A 30 -0.72 -13.75 14.55
N PRO A 31 0.15 -14.56 15.17
CA PRO A 31 1.34 -15.05 14.48
C PRO A 31 0.93 -15.92 13.29
N LEU A 32 1.55 -15.69 12.14
CA LEU A 32 1.45 -16.59 10.99
C LEU A 32 2.10 -17.94 11.34
N ILE A 33 1.78 -19.00 10.57
CA ILE A 33 2.27 -20.36 10.80
C ILE A 33 3.79 -20.33 10.99
N GLY A 34 4.25 -20.65 12.21
CA GLY A 34 5.66 -20.62 12.61
C GLY A 34 6.05 -19.49 13.58
N GLY A 35 5.24 -18.45 13.80
CA GLY A 35 5.53 -17.39 14.78
C GLY A 35 6.47 -16.27 14.32
N TRP A 36 7.01 -16.36 13.10
CA TRP A 36 8.05 -15.44 12.62
C TRP A 36 7.52 -14.06 12.23
N LEU A 37 6.24 -13.96 11.85
CA LEU A 37 5.67 -12.72 11.35
C LEU A 37 4.20 -12.57 11.82
N PRO A 38 3.85 -11.50 12.54
CA PRO A 38 2.47 -11.17 12.83
C PRO A 38 1.71 -10.85 11.54
N LEU A 39 0.48 -11.36 11.41
CA LEU A 39 -0.41 -11.04 10.28
C LEU A 39 -0.60 -9.52 10.06
N PRO A 40 -0.72 -8.67 11.11
CA PRO A 40 -0.76 -7.21 10.91
C PRO A 40 0.49 -6.67 10.21
N LEU A 41 1.67 -7.17 10.58
CA LEU A 41 2.94 -6.71 10.01
C LEU A 41 3.06 -7.10 8.54
N LEU A 42 2.65 -8.33 8.18
CA LEU A 42 2.58 -8.76 6.79
C LEU A 42 1.63 -7.87 5.97
N TYR A 43 0.45 -7.55 6.52
CA TYR A 43 -0.52 -6.68 5.88
C TYR A 43 0.07 -5.29 5.58
N TYR A 44 0.73 -4.67 6.55
CA TYR A 44 1.40 -3.38 6.36
C TYR A 44 2.53 -3.45 5.32
N TRP A 45 3.33 -4.52 5.32
CA TRP A 45 4.40 -4.69 4.33
C TRP A 45 3.86 -4.84 2.91
N VAL A 46 2.77 -5.58 2.72
CA VAL A 46 2.13 -5.71 1.41
C VAL A 46 1.61 -4.35 0.94
N LEU A 47 0.95 -3.59 1.82
CA LEU A 47 0.47 -2.25 1.53
C LEU A 47 1.61 -1.30 1.13
N GLU A 48 2.69 -1.30 1.91
CA GLU A 48 3.87 -0.46 1.67
C GLU A 48 4.55 -0.83 0.34
N ALA A 49 4.69 -2.13 0.04
CA ALA A 49 5.24 -2.60 -1.23
C ALA A 49 4.37 -2.18 -2.42
N MET A 50 3.04 -2.26 -2.29
CA MET A 50 2.10 -1.78 -3.31
C MET A 50 2.22 -0.26 -3.51
N TYR A 51 2.30 0.50 -2.42
CA TYR A 51 2.47 1.95 -2.46
C TYR A 51 3.78 2.36 -3.13
N PHE A 52 4.91 1.79 -2.71
CA PHE A 52 6.22 2.07 -3.32
C PHE A 52 6.24 1.72 -4.80
N THR A 53 5.74 0.55 -5.19
CA THR A 53 5.68 0.13 -6.59
C THR A 53 4.89 1.15 -7.42
N TYR A 54 3.77 1.62 -6.87
CA TYR A 54 2.93 2.58 -7.55
C TYR A 54 3.59 3.95 -7.71
N ILE A 55 4.27 4.43 -6.66
CA ILE A 55 5.06 5.67 -6.71
C ILE A 55 6.19 5.55 -7.75
N CYS A 56 6.91 4.43 -7.80
CA CYS A 56 7.94 4.19 -8.81
C CYS A 56 7.38 4.27 -10.23
N ILE A 57 6.19 3.71 -10.48
CA ILE A 57 5.50 3.80 -11.78
C ILE A 57 5.14 5.24 -12.10
N LEU A 58 4.63 6.01 -11.12
CA LEU A 58 4.30 7.42 -11.31
C LEU A 58 5.53 8.26 -11.63
N VAL A 59 6.62 8.05 -10.91
CA VAL A 59 7.90 8.72 -11.14
C VAL A 59 8.43 8.37 -12.54
N TYR A 60 8.39 7.10 -12.94
CA TYR A 60 8.79 6.68 -14.28
C TYR A 60 7.96 7.36 -15.38
N LYS A 61 6.63 7.38 -15.24
CA LYS A 61 5.72 8.09 -16.17
C LYS A 61 5.99 9.60 -16.21
N TRP A 62 6.43 10.18 -15.09
CA TRP A 62 6.80 11.58 -14.99
C TRP A 62 8.13 11.88 -15.69
N LEU A 63 9.15 11.04 -15.49
CA LEU A 63 10.49 11.17 -16.09
C LEU A 63 10.51 10.92 -17.61
N LYS A 64 9.63 10.06 -18.13
CA LYS A 64 9.53 9.76 -19.56
C LYS A 64 8.80 10.84 -20.38
N ARG A 65 8.42 11.95 -19.77
CA ARG A 65 7.83 13.12 -20.45
C ARG A 65 8.88 14.14 -20.80
#